data_AF-A0A258CIR2-F1
#
_entry.id   AF-A0A258CIR2-F1
#
_cell.length_a   1.000
_cell.length_b   1.000
_cell.length_c   1.000
_cell.angle_alpha   90.00
_cell.angle_beta   90.00
_cell.angle_gamma   90.00
#
_symmetry.space_group_name_H-M   'P 1'
#
loop_
_entity.id
_entity.type
_entity.pdbx_description
1 polymer ?
#
loop_
_entity_poly.entity_id
_entity_poly.type
_entity_poly.pdbx_seq_one_letter_code
_entity_poly.pdbx_strand_id
1 'polypeptide(L)'
;SSLADAAGARSLNEIVAAVQARLGEADAVEAFDRKLVAHGYAPLPDYDEPRFVVSDVRSYRVGDGFPRLMRSQLPPGIANVAYDIRLETIAPYECDEAAIFGED
;
A
#
# COMPACT_ATOMS: atom_id res chain seq x y z
N SER A 1 -24.55 5.92 -9.89
CA SER A 1 -24.05 4.65 -10.44
C SER A 1 -23.03 4.10 -9.47
N SER A 2 -23.28 2.91 -8.92
CA SER A 2 -22.54 2.38 -7.78
C SER A 2 -21.10 2.03 -8.17
N LEU A 3 -20.10 2.63 -7.54
CA LEU A 3 -18.69 2.26 -7.71
C LEU A 3 -18.40 0.80 -7.28
N ALA A 4 -19.33 0.14 -6.57
CA ALA A 4 -19.20 -1.23 -6.11
C ALA A 4 -19.27 -2.28 -7.25
N ASP A 5 -19.83 -1.92 -8.41
CA ASP A 5 -19.88 -2.78 -9.62
C ASP A 5 -18.79 -2.43 -10.65
N ALA A 6 -17.85 -1.55 -10.31
CA ALA A 6 -16.76 -1.18 -11.19
C ALA A 6 -15.81 -2.36 -11.41
N ALA A 7 -15.36 -2.56 -12.65
CA ALA A 7 -14.33 -3.54 -12.99
C ALA A 7 -13.11 -3.34 -12.09
N GLY A 8 -12.79 -4.35 -11.26
CA GLY A 8 -11.69 -4.30 -10.29
C GLY A 8 -12.08 -4.07 -8.82
N ALA A 9 -13.36 -3.93 -8.49
CA ALA A 9 -13.81 -3.86 -7.10
C ALA A 9 -13.56 -5.19 -6.37
N ARG A 10 -12.91 -5.14 -5.19
CA ARG A 10 -12.58 -6.32 -4.38
C ARG A 10 -13.14 -6.23 -2.97
N SER A 11 -13.70 -7.32 -2.47
CA SER A 11 -14.09 -7.47 -1.06
C SER A 11 -12.85 -7.63 -0.16
N LEU A 12 -13.05 -7.56 1.16
CA LEU A 12 -11.95 -7.78 2.10
C LEU A 12 -11.42 -9.21 2.00
N ASN A 13 -12.30 -10.20 1.87
CA ASN A 13 -11.91 -11.60 1.67
C ASN A 13 -11.12 -11.80 0.35
N GLU A 14 -11.55 -11.15 -0.74
CA GLU A 14 -10.84 -11.18 -2.02
C GLU A 14 -9.45 -10.53 -1.94
N ILE A 15 -9.30 -9.44 -1.16
CA ILE A 15 -7.99 -8.80 -0.91
C ILE A 15 -7.07 -9.74 -0.13
N VAL A 16 -7.57 -10.36 0.94
CA VAL A 16 -6.80 -11.31 1.76
C VAL A 16 -6.33 -12.50 0.91
N ALA A 17 -7.23 -13.09 0.12
CA ALA A 17 -6.89 -14.20 -0.78
C ALA A 17 -5.82 -13.80 -1.82
N ALA A 18 -5.91 -12.58 -2.38
CA ALA A 18 -4.93 -12.07 -3.32
C ALA A 18 -3.54 -11.88 -2.68
N VAL A 19 -3.47 -11.45 -1.42
CA VAL A 19 -2.19 -11.34 -0.69
C VAL A 19 -1.62 -12.72 -0.39
N GLN A 20 -2.43 -13.65 0.10
CA GLN A 20 -1.99 -15.03 0.35
C GLN A 20 -1.43 -15.69 -0.91
N ALA A 21 -2.09 -15.51 -2.06
CA ALA A 21 -1.62 -16.02 -3.35
C ALA A 21 -0.26 -15.44 -3.78
N ARG A 22 0.07 -14.21 -3.38
CA ARG A 22 1.36 -13.56 -3.69
C ARG A 22 2.49 -13.97 -2.76
N LEU A 23 2.19 -14.42 -1.55
CA LEU A 23 3.20 -14.75 -0.55
C LEU A 23 3.96 -16.05 -0.88
N GLY A 24 3.36 -16.96 -1.66
CA GLY A 24 4.02 -18.12 -2.31
C GLY A 24 4.53 -19.23 -1.37
N GLU A 25 5.01 -18.88 -0.19
CA GLU A 25 5.58 -19.75 0.83
C GLU A 25 4.61 -19.98 2.00
N ALA A 26 4.52 -21.22 2.48
CA ALA A 26 3.59 -21.58 3.56
C ALA A 26 3.84 -20.79 4.85
N ASP A 27 5.11 -20.60 5.24
CA ASP A 27 5.48 -19.86 6.45
C ASP A 27 5.09 -18.38 6.36
N ALA A 28 5.19 -17.79 5.17
CA ALA A 28 4.81 -16.40 4.91
C ALA A 28 3.28 -16.22 4.99
N VAL A 29 2.51 -17.18 4.47
CA VAL A 29 1.05 -17.22 4.59
C VAL A 29 0.63 -17.38 6.05
N GLU A 30 1.24 -18.31 6.79
CA GLU A 30 0.91 -18.53 8.21
C GLU A 30 1.23 -17.27 9.05
N ALA A 31 2.38 -16.62 8.79
CA ALA A 31 2.73 -15.38 9.45
C ALA A 31 1.75 -14.23 9.14
N PHE A 32 1.21 -14.19 7.92
CA PHE A 32 0.18 -13.25 7.53
C PHE A 32 -1.15 -13.54 8.25
N ASP A 33 -1.59 -14.80 8.27
CA ASP A 33 -2.83 -15.22 8.94
C ASP A 33 -2.80 -14.91 10.45
N ARG A 34 -1.66 -15.15 11.12
CA ARG A 34 -1.50 -14.78 12.54
C ARG A 34 -1.68 -13.29 12.77
N LYS A 35 -1.19 -12.44 11.85
CA LYS A 35 -1.37 -10.98 11.95
C LYS A 35 -2.83 -10.59 11.73
N LEU A 36 -3.49 -11.20 10.74
CA LEU A 36 -4.91 -10.98 10.49
C LEU A 36 -5.75 -11.29 11.74
N VAL A 37 -5.53 -12.45 12.36
CA VAL A 37 -6.21 -12.84 13.61
C VAL A 37 -5.90 -11.87 14.75
N ALA A 38 -4.64 -11.44 14.91
CA ALA A 38 -4.26 -10.46 15.93
C ALA A 38 -4.97 -9.11 15.78
N HIS A 39 -5.38 -8.76 14.56
CA HIS A 39 -6.16 -7.56 14.25
C HIS A 39 -7.68 -7.81 14.13
N GLY A 40 -8.15 -9.00 14.54
CA GLY A 40 -9.58 -9.32 14.62
C GLY A 40 -10.22 -9.76 13.30
N TYR A 41 -9.42 -10.05 12.26
CA TYR A 41 -9.94 -10.59 11.02
C TYR A 41 -10.29 -12.08 11.16
N ALA A 42 -11.43 -12.45 10.60
CA ALA A 42 -11.86 -13.82 10.33
C ALA A 42 -12.58 -13.83 8.97
N PRO A 43 -12.51 -14.91 8.18
CA PRO A 43 -13.13 -14.97 6.85
C PRO A 43 -14.66 -15.13 6.96
N LEU A 44 -15.35 -14.06 7.36
CA LEU A 44 -16.80 -14.02 7.50
C LEU A 44 -17.45 -13.72 6.13
N PRO A 45 -18.63 -14.31 5.83
CA PRO A 45 -19.39 -13.98 4.61
C PRO A 45 -19.73 -12.49 4.51
N ASP A 46 -19.97 -11.84 5.65
CA ASP A 46 -20.24 -10.40 5.75
C ASP A 46 -19.07 -9.53 5.25
N TYR A 47 -17.90 -10.10 4.96
CA TYR A 47 -16.75 -9.40 4.39
C TYR A 47 -16.63 -9.53 2.88
N ASP A 48 -17.57 -10.24 2.23
CA ASP A 48 -17.71 -10.23 0.78
C ASP A 48 -18.37 -8.93 0.27
N GLU A 49 -19.03 -8.18 1.15
CA GLU A 49 -19.51 -6.82 0.93
C GLU A 49 -19.15 -5.90 2.12
N PRO A 50 -18.83 -4.61 1.91
CA PRO A 50 -18.78 -3.90 0.64
C PRO A 50 -17.52 -4.23 -0.16
N ARG A 51 -17.61 -4.04 -1.48
CA ARG A 51 -16.45 -4.13 -2.38
C ARG A 51 -15.77 -2.77 -2.49
N PHE A 52 -14.44 -2.77 -2.50
CA PHE A 52 -13.60 -1.58 -2.59
C PHE A 52 -13.01 -1.47 -3.99
N VAL A 53 -13.06 -0.28 -4.57
CA VAL A 53 -12.39 0.02 -5.85
C VAL A 53 -11.27 1.02 -5.62
N VAL A 54 -10.13 0.79 -6.28
CA VAL A 54 -9.05 1.77 -6.32
C VAL A 54 -9.51 2.92 -7.23
N SER A 55 -9.72 4.11 -6.65
CA SER A 55 -10.21 5.26 -7.41
C SER A 55 -9.13 5.91 -8.26
N ASP A 56 -7.89 5.94 -7.76
CA ASP A 56 -6.75 6.61 -8.40
C ASP A 56 -5.45 6.05 -7.81
N VAL A 57 -4.41 5.89 -8.64
CA VAL A 57 -3.06 5.49 -8.22
C VAL A 57 -2.10 6.56 -8.70
N ARG A 58 -1.37 7.20 -7.78
CA ARG A 58 -0.39 8.24 -8.09
C ARG A 58 0.99 7.81 -7.62
N SER A 59 1.94 7.89 -8.53
CA SER A 59 3.33 7.54 -8.28
C SER A 59 4.17 8.81 -8.18
N TYR A 60 5.08 8.88 -7.21
CA TYR A 60 5.93 10.06 -6.99
C TYR A 60 7.41 9.68 -6.95
N ARG A 61 8.24 10.42 -7.69
CA ARG A 61 9.68 10.20 -7.74
C ARG A 61 10.37 10.79 -6.51
N VAL A 62 10.95 9.92 -5.68
CA VAL A 62 11.74 10.33 -4.51
C VAL A 62 13.14 10.77 -4.95
N GLY A 63 13.25 12.02 -5.37
CA GLY A 63 14.47 12.61 -5.94
C GLY A 63 14.95 13.86 -5.19
N ASP A 64 15.77 14.64 -5.89
CA ASP A 64 16.19 15.95 -5.41
C ASP A 64 14.99 16.89 -5.33
N GLY A 65 14.90 17.64 -4.23
CA GLY A 65 13.75 18.50 -3.91
C GLY A 65 12.59 17.78 -3.21
N PHE A 66 12.44 16.46 -3.38
CA PHE A 66 11.38 15.71 -2.71
C PHE A 66 11.55 15.78 -1.18
N PRO A 67 10.48 15.98 -0.39
CA PRO A 67 10.56 16.01 1.07
C PRO A 67 10.89 14.61 1.63
N ARG A 68 12.19 14.28 1.65
CA ARG A 68 12.74 13.03 2.18
C ARG A 68 13.73 13.33 3.30
N LEU A 69 13.65 12.59 4.41
CA LEU A 69 14.70 12.61 5.43
C LEU A 69 15.82 11.66 5.02
N MET A 70 17.01 12.23 4.76
CA MET A 70 18.22 11.44 4.47
C MET A 70 19.08 11.34 5.71
N ARG A 71 19.64 10.15 5.98
CA ARG A 71 20.52 9.92 7.13
C ARG A 71 21.71 10.88 7.15
N SER A 72 22.23 11.27 5.99
CA SER A 72 23.32 12.24 5.84
C SER A 72 22.95 13.67 6.28
N GLN A 73 21.67 14.00 6.39
CA GLN A 73 21.17 15.31 6.78
C GLN A 73 20.75 15.37 8.26
N LEU A 74 20.76 14.23 8.97
CA LEU A 74 20.41 14.15 10.38
C LEU A 74 21.65 14.35 11.27
N PRO A 75 21.57 15.21 12.30
CA PRO A 75 22.62 15.34 13.31
C PRO A 75 22.99 14.00 14.00
N PRO A 76 24.27 13.81 14.36
CA PRO A 76 24.67 12.69 15.21
C PRO A 76 23.88 12.68 16.53
N GLY A 77 23.42 11.50 16.95
CA GLY A 77 22.65 11.33 18.18
C GLY A 77 21.12 11.25 17.99
N ILE A 78 20.61 11.45 16.77
CA ILE A 78 19.20 11.14 16.46
C ILE A 78 19.02 9.63 16.31
N ALA A 79 18.23 9.04 17.20
CA ALA A 79 17.97 7.60 17.22
C ALA A 79 16.66 7.19 16.53
N ASN A 80 15.65 8.07 16.50
CA ASN A 80 14.36 7.80 15.87
C ASN A 80 13.71 9.09 15.36
N VAL A 81 13.03 9.02 14.22
CA VAL A 81 12.28 10.13 13.60
C VAL A 81 10.99 9.61 13.00
N ALA A 82 9.90 10.34 13.22
CA ALA A 82 8.62 10.16 12.55
C ALA A 82 8.29 11.46 11.81
N TYR A 83 7.83 11.35 10.56
CA TYR A 83 7.45 12.51 9.75
C TYR A 83 6.30 12.16 8.81
N ASP A 84 5.43 13.15 8.59
CA ASP A 84 4.33 13.08 7.64
C ASP A 84 4.64 13.92 6.40
N ILE A 85 4.24 13.43 5.23
CA ILE A 85 4.38 14.13 3.95
C ILE A 85 3.03 14.68 3.53
N ARG A 86 2.97 15.97 3.25
CA ARG A 86 1.79 16.62 2.67
C ARG A 86 1.70 16.28 1.18
N LEU A 87 0.64 15.57 0.78
CA LEU A 87 0.46 15.10 -0.61
C LEU A 87 0.43 16.26 -1.62
N GLU A 88 -0.17 17.40 -1.23
CA GLU A 88 -0.22 18.60 -2.06
C GLU A 88 1.16 19.19 -2.36
N THR A 89 2.14 18.97 -1.47
CA THR A 89 3.51 19.49 -1.64
C THR A 89 4.37 18.60 -2.54
N ILE A 90 3.94 17.35 -2.75
CA ILE A 90 4.67 16.40 -3.60
C ILE A 90 4.07 16.26 -5.01
N ALA A 91 2.98 16.95 -5.31
CA ALA A 91 2.38 16.98 -6.64
C ALA A 91 3.39 17.23 -7.78
N PRO A 92 4.38 18.14 -7.66
CA PRO A 92 5.39 18.35 -8.71
C PRO A 92 6.31 17.14 -8.97
N TYR A 93 6.34 16.16 -8.07
CA TYR A 93 7.16 14.95 -8.18
C TYR A 93 6.37 13.77 -8.73
N GLU A 94 5.10 13.96 -9.09
CA GLU A 94 4.29 12.92 -9.72
C GLU A 94 4.95 12.46 -11.02
N CYS A 95 4.97 11.15 -11.24
CA CYS A 95 5.61 10.54 -12.39
C CYS A 95 4.88 9.28 -12.82
N ASP A 96 5.04 8.93 -14.10
CA ASP A 96 4.48 7.72 -14.67
C ASP A 96 5.11 6.47 -14.05
N GLU A 97 4.29 5.47 -13.72
CA GLU A 97 4.71 4.17 -13.19
C GLU A 97 5.61 3.41 -14.18
N ALA A 98 5.35 3.53 -15.49
CA ALA A 98 6.19 2.95 -16.54
C ALA A 98 7.62 3.52 -16.52
N ALA A 99 7.78 4.78 -16.09
CA ALA A 99 9.08 5.42 -15.95
C ALA A 99 9.84 5.02 -14.68
N ILE A 100 9.20 4.29 -13.75
CA ILE A 100 9.82 3.79 -12.51
C ILE A 100 10.31 2.35 -12.67
N PHE A 101 9.50 1.47 -13.26
CA PHE A 101 9.79 0.04 -13.29
C PHE A 101 10.44 -0.46 -14.58
N GLY A 102 10.48 0.35 -15.64
CA GLY A 102 10.90 -0.12 -16.96
C GLY A 102 9.85 -1.05 -17.57
N GLU A 103 9.70 -1.01 -18.90
CA GLU A 103 8.86 -1.98 -19.60
C GLU A 103 9.52 -3.37 -19.47
N ASP A 104 8.78 -4.35 -18.95
CA ASP A 104 9.18 -5.78 -18.93
C ASP A 104 9.44 -6.33 -20.34
#